data_AF-A0AAP2GTK3-F1
#
_entry.id   AF-A0AAP2GTK3-F1
#
_cell.length_a   1.000
_cell.length_b   1.000
_cell.length_c   1.000
_cell.angle_alpha   90.00
_cell.angle_beta   90.00
_cell.angle_gamma   90.00
#
_symmetry.space_group_name_H-M   'P 1'
#
loop_
_entity.id
_entity.type
_entity.pdbx_description
1 polymer ?
#
loop_
_entity_poly.entity_id
_entity_poly.type
_entity_poly.pdbx_seq_one_letter_code
_entity_poly.pdbx_strand_id
1 'polypeptide(L)'
;LVKQYPHIDPERLKGGVPVALEKARHTAIELKASFAFETNFSSDLTVELVNHFKHHGYTVSLIYLGLDDIISAETRVATRVMLGSHDVPSDVIKYNFDEGIKRVCDSLNLFDKAAFVDTKRDAQTVALTSAPPFNYQILRNDVGWFNASFHPLLERLKSNQALSEAQKIPVRKKIRRPRKGRGM
;
A
#
# COMPACT_ATOMS: atom_id res chain seq x y z
N LEU A 1 19.03 -6.11 7.69
CA LEU A 1 18.30 -5.94 8.97
C LEU A 1 19.22 -5.69 10.17
N VAL A 2 20.00 -6.66 10.67
CA VAL A 2 20.91 -6.45 11.83
C VAL A 2 21.93 -5.31 11.61
N LYS A 3 22.48 -5.20 10.39
CA LYS A 3 23.41 -4.10 10.02
C LYS A 3 22.74 -2.72 9.90
N GLN A 4 21.42 -2.66 9.83
CA GLN A 4 20.65 -1.46 9.51
C GLN A 4 19.97 -0.87 10.77
N TYR A 5 19.85 -1.66 11.84
CA TYR A 5 19.25 -1.25 13.12
C TYR A 5 20.06 -1.78 14.32
N PRO A 6 21.22 -1.16 14.64
CA PRO A 6 22.18 -1.67 15.62
C PRO A 6 21.71 -1.55 17.09
N HIS A 7 20.60 -0.86 17.35
CA HIS A 7 20.02 -0.67 18.68
C HIS A 7 18.95 -1.71 19.03
N ILE A 8 18.61 -2.61 18.10
CA ILE A 8 17.67 -3.69 18.35
C ILE A 8 18.43 -4.88 18.92
N ASP A 9 17.96 -5.39 20.06
CA ASP A 9 18.51 -6.55 20.74
C ASP A 9 18.74 -7.72 19.74
N PRO A 10 19.99 -8.17 19.55
CA PRO A 10 20.33 -9.25 18.63
C PRO A 10 19.58 -10.56 18.93
N GLU A 11 19.17 -10.82 20.17
CA GLU A 11 18.39 -12.00 20.56
C GLU A 11 16.99 -12.00 19.91
N ARG A 12 16.35 -10.83 19.77
CA ARG A 12 15.05 -10.68 19.08
C ARG A 12 15.16 -10.88 17.57
N LEU A 13 16.36 -10.72 17.02
CA LEU A 13 16.70 -10.89 15.60
C LEU A 13 17.22 -12.30 15.27
N LYS A 14 17.57 -13.12 16.27
CA LYS A 14 18.25 -14.42 16.07
C LYS A 14 17.35 -15.60 15.68
N GLY A 15 16.02 -15.47 15.58
CA GLY A 15 15.22 -16.62 15.11
C GLY A 15 13.69 -16.53 15.04
N GLY A 16 13.06 -15.38 15.26
CA GLY A 16 11.59 -15.32 15.34
C GLY A 16 10.90 -14.95 14.04
N VAL A 17 10.72 -13.65 13.82
CA VAL A 17 9.76 -13.13 12.83
C VAL A 17 10.33 -13.02 11.41
N PRO A 18 11.54 -12.47 11.16
CA PRO A 18 12.05 -12.35 9.80
C PRO A 18 12.32 -13.69 9.14
N VAL A 19 12.88 -14.67 9.87
CA VAL A 19 13.16 -16.01 9.34
C VAL A 19 11.88 -16.78 9.05
N ALA A 20 10.89 -16.72 9.96
CA ALA A 20 9.59 -17.34 9.73
C ALA A 20 8.86 -16.71 8.55
N LEU A 21 8.93 -15.39 8.40
CA LEU A 21 8.34 -14.66 7.29
C LEU A 21 9.00 -15.04 5.95
N GLU A 22 10.34 -15.09 5.91
CA GLU A 22 11.07 -15.52 4.71
C GLU A 22 10.74 -16.96 4.32
N LYS A 23 10.67 -17.87 5.30
CA LYS A 23 10.27 -19.25 5.06
C LYS A 23 8.85 -19.34 4.53
N ALA A 24 7.91 -18.64 5.15
CA ALA A 24 6.51 -18.63 4.73
C ALA A 24 6.34 -18.03 3.33
N ARG A 25 7.07 -16.96 3.00
CA ARG A 25 7.12 -16.37 1.66
C ARG A 25 7.62 -17.38 0.64
N HIS A 26 8.73 -18.06 0.92
CA HIS A 26 9.32 -19.05 0.02
C HIS A 26 8.33 -20.19 -0.25
N THR A 27 7.78 -20.79 0.82
CA THR A 27 6.78 -21.85 0.70
C THR A 27 5.53 -21.41 -0.06
N ALA A 28 5.05 -20.18 0.16
CA ALA A 28 3.89 -19.67 -0.57
C ALA A 28 4.16 -19.62 -2.07
N ILE A 29 5.34 -19.16 -2.48
CA ILE A 29 5.74 -19.04 -3.89
C ILE A 29 5.94 -20.41 -4.54
N GLU A 30 6.65 -21.32 -3.87
CA GLU A 30 6.86 -22.68 -4.36
C GLU A 30 5.54 -23.41 -4.60
N LEU A 31 4.59 -23.26 -3.67
CA LEU A 31 3.29 -23.92 -3.73
C LEU A 31 2.23 -23.14 -4.50
N LYS A 32 2.54 -21.95 -5.02
CA LYS A 32 1.58 -21.01 -5.61
C LYS A 32 0.38 -20.71 -4.69
N ALA A 33 0.62 -20.73 -3.38
CA ALA A 33 -0.41 -20.54 -2.36
C ALA A 33 -0.63 -19.06 -2.06
N SER A 34 -1.85 -18.71 -1.64
CA SER A 34 -2.16 -17.39 -1.10
C SER A 34 -1.34 -17.10 0.15
N PHE A 35 -0.91 -15.85 0.31
CA PHE A 35 -0.08 -15.40 1.42
C PHE A 35 -0.56 -14.06 1.95
N ALA A 36 -0.59 -13.91 3.27
CA ALA A 36 -0.94 -12.67 3.96
C ALA A 36 -0.05 -12.50 5.19
N PHE A 37 0.32 -11.26 5.49
CA PHE A 37 1.05 -10.91 6.71
C PHE A 37 0.62 -9.52 7.19
N GLU A 38 0.72 -9.31 8.50
CA GLU A 38 0.42 -8.02 9.13
C GLU A 38 1.71 -7.23 9.38
N THR A 39 1.64 -5.92 9.19
CA THR A 39 2.77 -5.00 9.38
C THR A 39 2.23 -3.59 9.63
N ASN A 40 3.00 -2.80 10.37
CA ASN A 40 2.79 -1.35 10.51
C ASN A 40 3.23 -0.56 9.26
N PHE A 41 3.83 -1.24 8.27
CA PHE A 41 4.33 -0.67 7.03
C PHE A 41 5.41 0.42 7.23
N SER A 42 6.19 0.35 8.32
CA SER A 42 7.23 1.34 8.68
C SER A 42 8.67 0.91 8.31
N SER A 43 8.80 -0.06 7.41
CA SER A 43 10.08 -0.54 6.85
C SER A 43 9.95 -0.93 5.38
N ASP A 44 11.08 -1.10 4.69
CA ASP A 44 11.12 -1.40 3.26
C ASP A 44 10.67 -2.84 2.93
N LEU A 45 10.66 -3.72 3.95
CA LEU A 45 10.31 -5.13 3.84
C LEU A 45 8.98 -5.36 3.09
N THR A 46 7.95 -4.57 3.38
CA THR A 46 6.65 -4.73 2.72
C THR A 46 6.74 -4.46 1.22
N VAL A 47 7.46 -3.40 0.82
CA VAL A 47 7.64 -3.05 -0.60
C VAL A 47 8.47 -4.13 -1.31
N GLU A 48 9.52 -4.64 -0.66
CA GLU A 48 10.33 -5.74 -1.16
C GLU A 48 9.49 -7.00 -1.40
N LEU A 49 8.65 -7.37 -0.42
CA LEU A 49 7.73 -8.51 -0.52
C LEU A 49 6.73 -8.35 -1.65
N VAL A 50 6.07 -7.18 -1.74
CA VAL A 50 5.09 -6.89 -2.81
C VAL A 50 5.73 -7.05 -4.18
N ASN A 51 6.91 -6.45 -4.41
CA ASN A 51 7.61 -6.57 -5.67
C ASN A 51 8.00 -8.03 -5.98
N HIS A 52 8.45 -8.77 -4.97
CA HIS A 52 8.82 -10.18 -5.12
C HIS A 52 7.62 -11.04 -5.52
N PHE A 53 6.46 -10.86 -4.90
CA PHE A 53 5.24 -11.59 -5.25
C PHE A 53 4.72 -11.20 -6.64
N LYS A 54 4.73 -9.91 -7.00
CA LYS A 54 4.37 -9.46 -8.37
C LYS A 54 5.27 -10.09 -9.42
N HIS A 55 6.57 -10.18 -9.17
CA HIS A 55 7.51 -10.83 -10.09
C HIS A 55 7.18 -12.31 -10.32
N HIS A 56 6.58 -12.98 -9.33
CA HIS A 56 6.12 -14.37 -9.43
C HIS A 56 4.66 -14.51 -9.91
N GLY A 57 4.06 -13.45 -10.44
CA GLY A 57 2.74 -13.48 -11.08
C GLY A 57 1.55 -13.40 -10.11
N TYR A 58 1.77 -12.94 -8.88
CA TYR A 58 0.69 -12.78 -7.90
C TYR A 58 -0.10 -11.50 -8.12
N THR A 59 -1.40 -11.56 -7.80
CA THR A 59 -2.17 -10.36 -7.47
C THR A 59 -1.83 -9.93 -6.05
N VAL A 60 -1.46 -8.67 -5.87
CA VAL A 60 -1.12 -8.09 -4.56
C VAL A 60 -2.22 -7.12 -4.11
N SER A 61 -2.68 -7.29 -2.88
CA SER A 61 -3.75 -6.47 -2.29
C SER A 61 -3.32 -5.88 -0.95
N LEU A 62 -3.65 -4.61 -0.72
CA LEU A 62 -3.45 -3.91 0.56
C LEU A 62 -4.79 -3.83 1.32
N ILE A 63 -4.76 -4.12 2.62
CA ILE A 63 -5.84 -3.74 3.55
C ILE A 63 -5.21 -2.77 4.56
N TYR A 64 -5.58 -1.50 4.46
CA TYR A 64 -5.10 -0.46 5.37
C TYR A 64 -6.13 -0.20 6.47
N LEU A 65 -5.72 -0.42 7.72
CA LEU A 65 -6.54 -0.19 8.91
C LEU A 65 -6.20 1.19 9.49
N GLY A 66 -7.08 2.17 9.27
CA GLY A 66 -6.86 3.54 9.68
C GLY A 66 -7.38 3.89 11.08
N LEU A 67 -6.78 4.94 11.63
CA LEU A 67 -7.11 5.59 12.89
C LEU A 67 -7.13 7.10 12.68
N ASP A 68 -7.94 7.80 13.46
CA ASP A 68 -8.06 9.26 13.38
C ASP A 68 -6.78 10.00 13.78
N ASP A 69 -6.08 9.47 14.79
CA ASP A 69 -4.94 10.15 15.39
C ASP A 69 -4.03 9.18 16.14
N ILE A 70 -2.83 9.67 16.47
CA ILE A 70 -1.82 8.95 17.23
C ILE A 70 -2.28 8.62 18.66
N ILE A 71 -3.07 9.50 19.27
CA ILE A 71 -3.56 9.34 20.65
C ILE A 71 -4.44 8.07 20.74
N SER A 72 -5.24 7.81 19.71
CA SER A 72 -6.03 6.60 19.57
C SER A 72 -5.17 5.35 19.49
N ALA A 73 -4.02 5.42 18.80
CA ALA A 73 -3.07 4.30 18.73
C ALA A 73 -2.40 4.05 20.09
N GLU A 74 -1.93 5.11 20.76
CA GLU A 74 -1.34 5.03 22.10
C GLU A 74 -2.33 4.45 23.12
N THR A 75 -3.59 4.93 23.09
CA THR A 75 -4.66 4.45 23.98
C THR A 75 -4.92 2.96 23.76
N ARG A 76 -4.94 2.49 22.50
CA ARG A 76 -5.09 1.06 22.18
C ARG A 76 -3.92 0.24 22.71
N VAL A 77 -2.69 0.75 22.61
CA VAL A 77 -1.50 0.09 23.17
C VAL A 77 -1.60 0.01 24.70
N ALA A 78 -1.90 1.12 25.38
CA ALA A 78 -2.08 1.13 26.82
C ALA A 78 -3.14 0.13 27.29
N THR A 79 -4.28 0.07 26.58
CA THR A 79 -5.38 -0.86 26.90
C THR A 79 -4.93 -2.31 26.78
N ARG A 80 -4.24 -2.71 25.69
CA ARG A 80 -3.77 -4.10 25.55
C ARG A 80 -2.68 -4.46 26.55
N VAL A 81 -1.83 -3.50 26.96
CA VAL A 81 -0.83 -3.71 28.01
C VAL A 81 -1.50 -4.01 29.35
N MET A 82 -2.56 -3.26 29.69
CA MET A 82 -3.39 -3.57 30.86
C MET A 82 -4.01 -4.97 30.78
N LEU A 83 -4.31 -5.45 29.58
CA LEU A 83 -4.82 -6.80 29.32
C LEU A 83 -3.72 -7.88 29.16
N GLY A 84 -2.45 -7.57 29.46
CA GLY A 84 -1.34 -8.53 29.47
C GLY A 84 -0.54 -8.64 28.17
N SER A 85 -0.72 -7.73 27.21
CA SER A 85 0.14 -7.64 26.02
C SER A 85 1.47 -6.94 26.30
N HIS A 86 2.43 -7.05 25.36
CA HIS A 86 3.70 -6.32 25.43
C HIS A 86 3.49 -4.81 25.26
N ASP A 87 4.27 -4.04 26.01
CA ASP A 87 4.33 -2.59 25.87
C ASP A 87 5.16 -2.17 24.65
N VAL A 88 4.79 -1.03 24.04
CA VAL A 88 5.49 -0.43 22.91
C VAL A 88 5.74 1.05 23.23
N PRO A 89 7.00 1.52 23.20
CA PRO A 89 7.32 2.91 23.46
C PRO A 89 6.57 3.90 22.54
N SER A 90 6.10 5.03 23.09
CA SER A 90 5.35 6.06 22.35
C SER A 90 6.08 6.60 21.11
N ASP A 91 7.40 6.75 21.17
CA ASP A 91 8.22 7.16 20.02
C ASP A 91 8.16 6.13 18.87
N VAL A 92 8.16 4.84 19.20
CA VAL A 92 7.97 3.76 18.24
C VAL A 92 6.55 3.75 17.67
N ILE A 93 5.52 3.98 18.49
CA ILE A 93 4.12 4.11 18.03
C ILE A 93 4.02 5.27 17.04
N LYS A 94 4.58 6.44 17.39
CA LYS A 94 4.57 7.63 16.55
C LYS A 94 5.30 7.40 15.22
N TYR A 95 6.51 6.84 15.27
CA TYR A 95 7.26 6.51 14.06
C TYR A 95 6.45 5.59 13.14
N ASN A 96 5.86 4.53 13.69
CA ASN A 96 5.07 3.58 12.91
C ASN A 96 3.82 4.22 12.29
N PHE A 97 3.14 5.09 13.05
CA PHE A 97 1.95 5.80 12.58
C PHE A 97 2.27 6.72 11.38
N ASP A 98 3.25 7.60 11.54
CA ASP A 98 3.62 8.58 10.53
C ASP A 98 4.22 7.91 9.30
N GLU A 99 5.16 7.00 9.52
CA GLU A 99 5.93 6.38 8.45
C GLU A 99 5.11 5.35 7.66
N GLY A 100 4.17 4.66 8.32
CA GLY A 100 3.23 3.76 7.65
C GLY A 100 2.32 4.49 6.65
N ILE A 101 1.79 5.66 7.03
CA ILE A 101 0.99 6.51 6.12
C ILE A 101 1.83 6.92 4.91
N LYS A 102 3.02 7.47 5.17
CA LYS A 102 3.95 7.92 4.12
C LYS A 102 4.30 6.80 3.14
N ARG A 103 4.69 5.62 3.64
CA ARG A 103 5.06 4.49 2.77
C ARG A 103 3.89 3.96 1.96
N VAL A 104 2.66 3.94 2.50
CA VAL A 104 1.47 3.61 1.71
C VAL A 104 1.28 4.65 0.61
N CYS A 105 1.41 5.94 0.92
CA CYS A 105 1.26 6.99 -0.09
C CYS A 105 2.27 6.87 -1.24
N ASP A 106 3.51 6.50 -0.91
CA ASP A 106 4.61 6.36 -1.88
C ASP A 106 4.49 5.09 -2.73
N SER A 107 3.83 4.04 -2.23
CA SER A 107 3.83 2.71 -2.84
C SER A 107 2.45 2.19 -3.27
N LEU A 108 1.38 2.98 -3.14
CA LEU A 108 0.01 2.55 -3.43
C LEU A 108 -0.15 2.01 -4.86
N ASN A 109 0.60 2.56 -5.82
CA ASN A 109 0.59 2.14 -7.22
C ASN A 109 1.16 0.72 -7.46
N LEU A 110 1.84 0.12 -6.49
CA LEU A 110 2.32 -1.25 -6.56
C LEU A 110 1.18 -2.26 -6.35
N PHE A 111 0.10 -1.88 -5.68
CA PHE A 111 -1.00 -2.78 -5.35
C PHE A 111 -2.03 -2.85 -6.47
N ASP A 112 -2.49 -4.07 -6.78
CA ASP A 112 -3.56 -4.29 -7.76
C ASP A 112 -4.92 -3.95 -7.16
N LYS A 113 -5.07 -4.07 -5.84
CA LYS A 113 -6.24 -3.66 -5.08
C LYS A 113 -5.83 -3.06 -3.75
N ALA A 114 -6.56 -2.07 -3.26
CA ALA A 114 -6.45 -1.63 -1.87
C ALA A 114 -7.83 -1.42 -1.25
N ALA A 115 -7.96 -1.76 0.02
CA ALA A 115 -9.10 -1.41 0.86
C ALA A 115 -8.63 -0.53 2.01
N PHE A 116 -9.31 0.59 2.20
CA PHE A 116 -9.11 1.47 3.35
C PHE A 116 -10.26 1.24 4.31
N VAL A 117 -9.95 0.91 5.57
CA VAL A 117 -10.92 0.47 6.57
C VAL A 117 -10.77 1.31 7.82
N ASP A 118 -11.88 1.88 8.29
CA ASP A 118 -11.95 2.62 9.54
C ASP A 118 -12.24 1.65 10.69
N THR A 119 -11.37 1.65 11.70
CA THR A 119 -11.47 0.74 12.85
C THR A 119 -12.15 1.33 14.07
N LYS A 120 -12.86 2.45 13.97
CA LYS A 120 -13.63 3.04 15.10
C LYS A 120 -14.88 2.25 15.47
N ARG A 121 -15.61 1.71 14.49
CA ARG A 121 -16.92 1.06 14.68
C ARG A 121 -17.12 -0.05 13.65
N ASP A 122 -16.85 -1.30 14.04
CA ASP A 122 -17.07 -2.51 13.24
C ASP A 122 -16.29 -2.63 11.92
N ALA A 123 -15.10 -2.01 11.84
CA ALA A 123 -14.20 -2.14 10.68
C ALA A 123 -14.88 -1.80 9.33
N GLN A 124 -15.43 -0.59 9.22
CA GLN A 124 -16.16 -0.18 8.01
C GLN A 124 -15.22 0.19 6.87
N THR A 125 -15.54 -0.26 5.66
CA THR A 125 -14.78 0.10 4.46
C THR A 125 -15.04 1.55 4.08
N VAL A 126 -13.96 2.33 3.97
CA VAL A 126 -13.95 3.75 3.62
C VAL A 126 -13.83 3.93 2.11
N ALA A 127 -12.89 3.20 1.50
CA ALA A 127 -12.63 3.27 0.07
C ALA A 127 -12.00 1.99 -0.46
N LEU A 128 -12.20 1.75 -1.75
CA LEU A 128 -11.61 0.64 -2.50
C LEU A 128 -10.86 1.19 -3.71
N THR A 129 -9.72 0.59 -4.05
CA THR A 129 -8.98 0.85 -5.28
C THR A 129 -8.78 -0.43 -6.08
N SER A 130 -8.63 -0.29 -7.39
CA SER A 130 -8.28 -1.37 -8.31
C SER A 130 -7.36 -0.86 -9.41
N ALA A 131 -6.37 -1.64 -9.83
CA ALA A 131 -5.50 -1.38 -10.96
C ALA A 131 -5.03 -2.70 -11.61
N PRO A 132 -4.70 -2.73 -12.92
CA PRO A 132 -4.90 -1.70 -13.95
C PRO A 132 -6.22 -1.87 -14.75
N PRO A 133 -6.85 -0.79 -15.28
CA PRO A 133 -6.52 0.61 -15.05
C PRO A 133 -6.88 1.03 -13.62
N PHE A 134 -6.15 2.02 -13.09
CA PHE A 134 -6.41 2.62 -11.79
C PHE A 134 -7.82 3.22 -11.73
N ASN A 135 -8.56 2.76 -10.73
CA ASN A 135 -9.86 3.28 -10.35
C ASN A 135 -10.01 3.22 -8.83
N TYR A 136 -10.92 4.04 -8.30
CA TYR A 136 -11.26 4.00 -6.89
C TYR A 136 -12.74 4.32 -6.67
N GLN A 137 -13.25 3.88 -5.53
CA GLN A 137 -14.59 4.17 -5.03
C GLN A 137 -14.49 4.59 -3.57
N ILE A 138 -15.05 5.75 -3.24
CA ILE A 138 -15.21 6.21 -1.85
C ILE A 138 -16.61 5.81 -1.39
N LEU A 139 -16.66 5.05 -0.29
CA LEU A 139 -17.91 4.58 0.34
C LEU A 139 -18.29 5.46 1.54
N ARG A 140 -17.30 6.09 2.18
CA ARG A 140 -17.47 7.00 3.32
C ARG A 140 -16.63 8.26 3.10
N ASN A 141 -17.29 9.41 3.02
CA ASN A 141 -16.65 10.71 2.76
C ASN A 141 -16.41 11.53 4.05
N ASP A 142 -16.82 11.02 5.20
CA ASP A 142 -16.75 11.69 6.50
C ASP A 142 -15.61 11.16 7.40
N VAL A 143 -14.68 10.40 6.81
CA VAL A 143 -13.54 9.81 7.52
C VAL A 143 -12.31 10.72 7.40
N GLY A 144 -12.00 11.43 8.49
CA GLY A 144 -11.00 12.50 8.52
C GLY A 144 -9.59 12.06 8.12
N TRP A 145 -9.06 10.98 8.71
CA TRP A 145 -7.71 10.50 8.44
C TRP A 145 -7.52 10.10 6.96
N PHE A 146 -8.56 9.51 6.37
CA PHE A 146 -8.54 9.08 4.97
C PHE A 146 -8.57 10.27 4.03
N ASN A 147 -9.45 11.24 4.30
CA ASN A 147 -9.57 12.46 3.52
C ASN A 147 -8.30 13.31 3.58
N ALA A 148 -7.61 13.34 4.72
CA ALA A 148 -6.37 14.08 4.87
C ALA A 148 -5.18 13.41 4.14
N SER A 149 -5.07 12.08 4.24
CA SER A 149 -3.85 11.37 3.83
C SER A 149 -3.93 10.71 2.44
N PHE A 150 -5.09 10.12 2.11
CA PHE A 150 -5.20 9.22 0.97
C PHE A 150 -6.10 9.77 -0.15
N HIS A 151 -7.17 10.49 0.15
CA HIS A 151 -8.07 10.99 -0.90
C HIS A 151 -7.33 11.88 -1.95
N PRO A 152 -6.51 12.87 -1.57
CA PRO A 152 -5.77 13.69 -2.55
C PRO A 152 -4.80 12.85 -3.40
N LEU A 153 -4.23 11.81 -2.82
CA LEU A 153 -3.37 10.86 -3.54
C LEU A 153 -4.17 10.09 -4.61
N LEU A 154 -5.38 9.60 -4.29
CA LEU A 154 -6.22 8.86 -5.24
C LEU A 154 -6.61 9.74 -6.44
N GLU A 155 -6.98 11.01 -6.20
CA GLU A 155 -7.28 11.97 -7.25
C GLU A 155 -6.08 12.21 -8.16
N ARG A 156 -4.89 12.38 -7.55
CA ARG A 156 -3.63 12.55 -8.27
C ARG A 156 -3.30 11.33 -9.14
N LEU A 157 -3.44 10.11 -8.61
CA LEU A 157 -3.18 8.88 -9.35
C LEU A 157 -4.15 8.71 -10.54
N LYS A 158 -5.44 9.00 -10.35
CA LYS A 158 -6.44 8.96 -11.43
C LYS A 158 -6.12 9.97 -12.53
N SER A 159 -5.76 11.19 -12.14
CA SER A 159 -5.39 12.27 -13.07
C SER A 159 -4.14 11.93 -13.87
N ASN A 160 -3.10 11.42 -13.22
CA ASN A 160 -1.85 11.01 -13.87
C ASN A 160 -2.08 9.91 -14.91
N GLN A 161 -2.96 8.94 -14.63
CA GLN A 161 -3.30 7.91 -15.59
C GLN A 161 -4.00 8.50 -16.83
N ALA A 162 -5.00 9.36 -16.63
CA ALA A 162 -5.73 9.99 -17.74
C ALA A 162 -4.79 10.82 -18.64
N LEU A 163 -3.83 11.54 -18.04
CA LEU A 163 -2.80 12.27 -18.78
C LEU A 163 -1.90 11.34 -19.60
N SER A 164 -1.44 10.24 -19.02
CA SER A 164 -0.64 9.23 -19.72
C SER A 164 -1.42 8.57 -20.87
N GLU A 165 -2.71 8.31 -20.71
CA GLU A 165 -3.57 7.76 -21.77
C GLU A 165 -3.78 8.75 -22.92
N ALA A 166 -4.02 10.04 -22.62
CA ALA A 166 -4.18 11.09 -23.62
C ALA A 166 -2.91 11.30 -24.47
N GLN A 167 -1.72 11.18 -23.87
CA GLN A 167 -0.44 11.31 -24.56
C GLN A 167 -0.09 10.11 -25.46
N LYS A 168 -0.71 8.94 -25.26
CA LYS A 168 -0.50 7.73 -26.07
C LYS A 168 -1.28 7.73 -27.39
N ILE A 169 -2.20 8.69 -27.62
CA ILE A 169 -2.97 8.77 -28.86
C ILE A 169 -2.06 9.25 -29.99
N PRO A 170 -1.83 8.46 -31.07
CA PRO A 170 -0.98 8.92 -32.17
C PRO A 170 -1.67 10.07 -32.89
N VAL A 171 -0.94 11.17 -33.12
CA VAL A 171 -1.38 12.25 -34.02
C VAL A 171 -1.74 11.61 -35.37
N ARG A 172 -3.03 11.64 -35.74
CA ARG A 172 -3.53 11.14 -37.03
C ARG A 172 -2.60 11.66 -38.14
N LYS A 173 -1.83 10.77 -38.78
CA LYS A 173 -1.08 11.10 -40.00
C LYS A 173 -2.07 11.71 -40.99
N LYS A 174 -1.85 12.97 -41.39
CA LYS A 174 -2.62 13.63 -42.45
C LYS A 174 -2.74 12.67 -43.63
N ILE A 175 -3.95 12.23 -43.93
CA ILE A 175 -4.25 11.45 -45.15
C ILE A 175 -3.82 12.35 -46.31
N ARG A 176 -2.69 12.01 -46.95
CA ARG A 176 -2.26 12.65 -48.18
C ARG A 176 -3.31 12.31 -49.24
N ARG A 177 -4.12 13.29 -49.64
CA ARG A 177 -5.04 13.14 -50.78
C ARG A 177 -4.21 12.79 -52.03
N PRO A 178 -4.63 11.83 -52.85
CA PRO A 178 -3.96 11.53 -54.10
C PRO A 178 -4.02 12.78 -54.99
N ARG A 179 -2.87 13.18 -55.56
CA ARG A 179 -2.82 14.24 -56.58
C ARG A 179 -3.59 13.72 -57.80
N LYS A 180 -4.79 14.27 -58.04
CA LYS A 180 -5.46 14.18 -59.35
C LYS A 180 -4.79 15.17 -60.30
N GLY A 181 -4.41 14.69 -61.48
CA GLY A 181 -4.12 15.50 -62.68
C GLY A 181 -2.67 15.33 -63.16
N ARG A 182 -2.39 15.23 -64.47
CA ARG A 182 -3.20 15.44 -65.68
C ARG A 182 -2.69 14.49 -66.76
N GLY A 183 -3.60 14.03 -67.61
CA GLY A 183 -3.24 13.35 -68.84
C GLY A 183 -2.51 14.27 -69.81
N MET A 184 -1.67 13.65 -70.62
CA MET A 184 -1.45 13.88 -72.05
C MET A 184 -0.91 12.58 -72.63
#